data_AF-A0A0S6XFE3-F1
#
_entry.id   AF-A0A0S6XFE3-F1
#
_cell.length_a   1.000
_cell.length_b   1.000
_cell.length_c   1.000
_cell.angle_alpha   90.00
_cell.angle_beta   90.00
_cell.angle_gamma   90.00
#
_symmetry.space_group_name_H-M   'P 1'
#
loop_
_entity.id
_entity.type
_entity.pdbx_description
1 polymer ?
#
loop_
_entity_poly.entity_id
_entity_poly.type
_entity_poly.pdbx_seq_one_letter_code
_entity_poly.pdbx_strand_id
1 'polypeptide(L)'
;MAFYVHPTLRVNLRARINHISLVRCFLLPLLRNLLSISCHLAKDIKMQSHTMLRRAPQLRSSFLRPGISGRVVTARAPSTIQRRGQAVAADTHAFPFEQSPPPFPILENARTSVPTKTEQLNIPAQRYQPEHYDALHKIMKIRQGYLKNRTIFVKGEDMVPLLRSLGAREEDMAGMQTVSERLWTDPTLPFRKSRNGRFCLDWDTRSLRRLEFQPFALSIEEDFKRHDSGQVRVFDEIENDLQLNSVFQALLAFKSIVIHGISTLHRPKLDYSVNKWVSTVFNLRTVTRPDMLGEPALEGVHTDGVDHTMTTFLGAKNMASNSAVTFMHDMSETTGSRLNETTPELIRERFQHRHFLDTVMIVDHERKHSISPVYAVDATKEATRDMLIFFTRKPVEKTHISGSIDSFRPHIGKPMEVPLFVPGPHLPGLE
;
A
#
# COMPACT_ATOMS: atom_id res chain seq x y z
N MET A 1 -19.41 -2.55 83.48
CA MET A 1 -19.28 -3.10 82.11
C MET A 1 -18.29 -2.23 81.36
N ALA A 2 -17.09 -2.76 81.12
CA ALA A 2 -16.05 -2.18 80.28
C ALA A 2 -16.41 -2.36 78.80
N PHE A 3 -15.90 -1.49 77.92
CA PHE A 3 -15.16 -1.80 76.67
C PHE A 3 -14.77 -0.44 76.04
N TYR A 4 -13.50 -0.03 76.13
CA TYR A 4 -12.37 -0.29 75.23
C TYR A 4 -12.38 0.57 73.95
N VAL A 5 -11.41 1.49 73.89
CA VAL A 5 -11.09 2.38 72.77
C VAL A 5 -9.95 1.77 71.96
N HIS A 6 -10.02 1.83 70.63
CA HIS A 6 -8.84 1.71 69.77
C HIS A 6 -8.89 2.71 68.60
N PRO A 7 -7.83 3.49 68.33
CA PRO A 7 -7.76 4.45 67.24
C PRO A 7 -6.82 3.98 66.12
N THR A 8 -7.25 4.06 64.85
CA THR A 8 -6.33 4.13 63.68
C THR A 8 -7.10 4.45 62.40
N LEU A 9 -7.01 5.69 61.90
CA LEU A 9 -7.08 6.05 60.46
C LEU A 9 -6.86 7.56 60.27
N ARG A 10 -5.59 7.99 60.22
CA ARG A 10 -5.15 9.27 59.63
C ARG A 10 -3.79 9.12 58.96
N VAL A 11 -3.81 8.63 57.73
CA VAL A 11 -2.74 8.71 56.71
C VAL A 11 -3.55 8.72 55.39
N ASN A 12 -3.59 9.74 54.53
CA ASN A 12 -2.50 10.28 53.74
C ASN A 12 -3.06 11.50 52.96
N LEU A 13 -2.68 12.74 53.30
CA LEU A 13 -3.02 13.95 52.52
C LEU A 13 -1.78 14.83 52.32
N ARG A 14 -0.66 14.22 51.93
CA ARG A 14 0.59 14.95 51.61
C ARG A 14 1.24 14.58 50.28
N ALA A 15 0.62 13.71 49.46
CA ALA A 15 1.19 13.28 48.17
C ALA A 15 0.72 14.11 46.95
N ARG A 16 -0.16 15.11 47.09
CA ARG A 16 -0.69 15.89 45.95
C ARG A 16 -0.05 17.27 45.70
N ILE A 17 0.92 17.70 46.51
CA ILE A 17 1.51 19.04 46.36
C ILE A 17 2.84 19.05 45.56
N ASN A 18 3.50 17.89 45.38
CA ASN A 18 4.78 17.83 44.67
C ASN A 18 4.69 17.73 43.13
N HIS A 19 3.51 17.52 42.55
CA HIS A 19 3.36 17.42 41.09
C HIS A 19 3.22 18.77 40.37
N ILE A 20 2.88 19.85 41.09
CA ILE A 20 2.72 21.19 40.47
C ILE A 20 4.07 21.92 40.34
N SER A 21 5.07 21.54 41.12
CA SER A 21 6.39 22.20 41.08
C SER A 21 7.26 21.77 39.88
N LEU A 22 7.13 20.51 39.43
CA LEU A 22 7.91 20.01 38.27
C LEU A 22 7.48 20.64 36.93
N VAL A 23 6.21 21.05 36.80
CA VAL A 23 5.69 21.67 35.58
C VAL A 23 6.28 23.07 35.37
N ARG A 24 6.66 23.78 36.44
CA ARG A 24 7.25 25.12 36.35
C ARG A 24 8.73 25.13 35.94
N CYS A 25 9.50 24.07 36.22
CA CYS A 25 10.94 24.06 35.93
C CYS A 25 11.29 23.66 34.49
N PHE A 26 10.41 22.93 33.78
CA PHE A 26 10.74 22.39 32.45
C PHE A 26 9.97 23.01 31.27
N LEU A 27 8.75 23.55 31.47
CA LEU A 27 7.94 24.09 30.37
C LEU A 27 8.18 25.58 30.06
N LEU A 28 8.60 26.36 31.06
CA LEU A 28 8.82 27.81 30.90
C LEU A 28 10.04 28.19 30.01
N PRO A 29 11.15 27.44 30.01
CA PRO A 29 12.27 27.71 29.09
C PRO A 29 11.94 27.37 27.63
N LEU A 30 11.11 26.35 27.38
CA LEU A 30 10.73 25.91 26.03
C LEU A 30 9.82 26.92 25.32
N LEU A 31 8.88 27.52 26.06
CA LEU A 31 7.97 28.55 25.55
C LEU A 31 8.70 29.87 25.20
N ARG A 32 9.81 30.19 25.88
CA ARG A 32 10.64 31.37 25.54
C ARG A 32 11.40 31.20 24.22
N ASN A 33 11.84 29.99 23.87
CA ASN A 33 12.53 29.73 22.60
C ASN A 33 11.58 29.74 21.40
N LEU A 34 10.33 29.30 21.56
CA LEU A 34 9.33 29.32 20.49
C LEU A 34 8.88 30.74 20.12
N LEU A 35 8.77 31.65 21.10
CA LEU A 35 8.45 33.05 20.86
C LEU A 35 9.59 33.82 20.15
N SER A 36 10.85 33.41 20.35
CA SER A 36 12.00 34.02 19.67
C SER A 36 12.08 33.66 18.18
N ILE A 37 11.64 32.46 17.79
CA ILE A 37 11.68 31.98 16.39
C ILE A 37 10.59 32.66 15.55
N SER A 38 9.42 32.92 16.15
CA SER A 38 8.30 33.59 15.47
C SER A 38 8.63 35.05 15.08
N CYS A 39 9.46 35.74 15.87
CA CYS A 39 9.91 37.11 15.55
C CYS A 39 10.96 37.19 14.42
N HIS A 40 11.64 36.10 14.05
CA HIS A 40 12.56 36.10 12.90
C HIS A 40 11.86 35.77 11.59
N LEU A 41 10.90 34.85 11.56
CA LEU A 41 10.14 34.56 10.34
C LEU A 41 9.25 35.72 9.87
N ALA A 42 8.74 36.56 10.78
CA ALA A 42 7.91 37.70 10.42
C ALA A 42 8.70 38.85 9.74
N LYS A 43 10.04 38.88 9.86
CA LYS A 43 10.87 39.91 9.20
C LYS A 43 11.25 39.55 7.76
N ASP A 44 11.39 38.27 7.44
CA ASP A 44 11.81 37.83 6.09
C ASP A 44 10.67 37.85 5.06
N ILE A 45 9.41 37.72 5.49
CA ILE A 45 8.26 37.74 4.58
C ILE A 45 7.95 39.16 4.04
N LYS A 46 8.48 40.22 4.66
CA LYS A 46 8.24 41.60 4.24
C LYS A 46 9.25 42.13 3.19
N MET A 47 10.23 41.31 2.77
CA MET A 47 11.32 41.75 1.89
C MET A 47 11.31 41.15 0.47
N GLN A 48 10.29 40.35 0.09
CA GLN A 48 10.21 39.75 -1.25
C GLN A 48 9.06 40.24 -2.15
N SER A 49 8.28 41.23 -1.73
CA SER A 49 7.12 41.72 -2.49
C SER A 49 7.36 43.06 -3.22
N HIS A 50 8.54 43.27 -3.81
CA HIS A 50 8.76 44.41 -4.73
C HIS A 50 9.89 44.15 -5.73
N THR A 51 9.63 43.38 -6.79
CA THR A 51 10.15 43.62 -8.15
C THR A 51 9.67 42.52 -9.08
N MET A 52 8.82 42.84 -10.06
CA MET A 52 8.77 42.24 -11.40
C MET A 52 7.65 42.93 -12.19
N LEU A 53 8.03 43.97 -12.93
CA LEU A 53 7.20 44.61 -13.95
C LEU A 53 8.06 44.78 -15.21
N ARG A 54 7.53 44.28 -16.33
CA ARG A 54 7.86 44.58 -17.74
C ARG A 54 9.19 44.02 -18.29
N ARG A 55 9.07 43.12 -19.27
CA ARG A 55 9.28 43.42 -20.72
C ARG A 55 9.05 42.17 -21.57
N ALA A 56 8.16 42.30 -22.55
CA ALA A 56 8.07 41.40 -23.71
C ALA A 56 8.75 42.08 -24.91
N PRO A 57 9.31 41.32 -25.86
CA PRO A 57 9.50 41.80 -27.21
C PRO A 57 8.65 41.02 -28.21
N GLN A 58 7.92 41.79 -29.03
CA GLN A 58 7.43 41.42 -30.35
C GLN A 58 8.62 41.13 -31.28
N LEU A 59 8.48 40.21 -32.22
CA LEU A 59 9.19 40.31 -33.50
C LEU A 59 8.32 39.78 -34.65
N ARG A 60 8.43 40.52 -35.75
CA ARG A 60 7.60 40.53 -36.95
C ARG A 60 8.08 39.55 -38.02
N SER A 61 7.18 39.36 -38.96
CA SER A 61 7.29 38.62 -40.21
C SER A 61 8.20 39.23 -41.29
N SER A 62 8.48 38.38 -42.29
CA SER A 62 8.81 38.62 -43.69
C SER A 62 10.28 38.90 -44.08
N PHE A 63 10.83 38.05 -44.97
CA PHE A 63 11.50 38.46 -46.21
C PHE A 63 11.58 37.28 -47.21
N LEU A 64 11.40 37.62 -48.49
CA LEU A 64 11.45 36.78 -49.69
C LEU A 64 12.89 36.58 -50.21
N ARG A 65 13.16 35.39 -50.78
CA ARG A 65 13.99 34.94 -51.96
C ARG A 65 15.10 35.87 -52.56
N PRO A 66 16.15 35.35 -53.27
CA PRO A 66 16.08 34.29 -54.30
C PRO A 66 17.27 33.30 -54.42
N GLY A 67 17.12 32.37 -55.38
CA GLY A 67 17.85 31.10 -55.56
C GLY A 67 19.29 31.18 -56.07
N ILE A 68 19.94 30.01 -56.10
CA ILE A 68 21.05 29.64 -56.99
C ILE A 68 20.99 28.13 -57.27
N SER A 69 21.39 27.83 -58.50
CA SER A 69 21.43 26.58 -59.26
C SER A 69 22.29 25.44 -58.67
N GLY A 70 21.81 24.20 -58.87
CA GLY A 70 22.60 23.16 -59.55
C GLY A 70 23.39 22.16 -58.70
N ARG A 71 22.90 20.92 -58.59
CA ARG A 71 23.59 19.72 -59.15
C ARG A 71 22.74 18.46 -58.96
N VAL A 72 22.54 17.78 -60.08
CA VAL A 72 21.95 16.44 -60.18
C VAL A 72 22.97 15.43 -59.67
N VAL A 73 22.58 14.62 -58.68
CA VAL A 73 23.23 13.34 -58.36
C VAL A 73 22.13 12.29 -58.30
N THR A 74 22.21 11.36 -59.24
CA THR A 74 21.39 10.17 -59.35
C THR A 74 21.74 9.20 -58.23
N ALA A 75 20.76 8.84 -57.39
CA ALA A 75 20.90 7.78 -56.40
C ALA A 75 19.78 6.75 -56.58
N ARG A 76 20.20 5.49 -56.56
CA ARG A 76 19.47 4.27 -56.92
C ARG A 76 18.21 4.04 -56.08
N ALA A 77 17.21 3.47 -56.74
CA ALA A 77 15.99 2.94 -56.15
C ALA A 77 16.30 1.82 -55.13
N PRO A 78 15.62 1.78 -53.96
CA PRO A 78 15.54 0.58 -53.15
C PRO A 78 14.45 -0.35 -53.69
N SER A 79 14.84 -1.61 -53.87
CA SER A 79 13.99 -2.74 -54.22
C SER A 79 12.88 -2.97 -53.19
N THR A 80 11.63 -2.91 -53.64
CA THR A 80 10.43 -3.30 -52.90
C THR A 80 10.43 -4.81 -52.69
N ILE A 81 10.79 -5.27 -51.49
CA ILE A 81 10.55 -6.66 -51.07
C ILE A 81 9.07 -6.78 -50.69
N GLN A 82 8.26 -7.29 -51.62
CA GLN A 82 6.92 -7.79 -51.36
C GLN A 82 7.03 -9.03 -50.46
N ARG A 83 6.88 -8.87 -49.14
CA ARG A 83 6.46 -9.97 -48.27
C ARG A 83 4.94 -10.07 -48.34
N ARG A 84 4.45 -11.09 -49.06
CA ARG A 84 3.07 -11.59 -48.94
C ARG A 84 2.82 -11.97 -47.47
N GLY A 85 2.08 -11.14 -46.75
CA GLY A 85 1.40 -11.56 -45.53
C GLY A 85 0.25 -12.46 -45.92
N GLN A 86 0.40 -13.77 -45.73
CA GLN A 86 -0.75 -14.67 -45.66
C GLN A 86 -1.52 -14.33 -44.39
N ALA A 87 -2.72 -13.79 -44.57
CA ALA A 87 -3.73 -13.73 -43.54
C ALA A 87 -4.11 -15.17 -43.18
N VAL A 88 -3.70 -15.62 -41.99
CA VAL A 88 -4.23 -16.84 -41.40
C VAL A 88 -5.65 -16.51 -40.97
N ALA A 89 -6.62 -17.18 -41.58
CA ALA A 89 -8.01 -17.11 -41.18
C ALA A 89 -8.13 -17.48 -39.70
N ALA A 90 -8.76 -16.62 -38.92
CA ALA A 90 -9.15 -16.93 -37.55
C ALA A 90 -10.27 -17.97 -37.62
N ASP A 91 -9.91 -19.24 -37.46
CA ASP A 91 -10.86 -20.30 -37.18
C ASP A 91 -11.51 -20.01 -35.83
N THR A 92 -12.75 -19.55 -35.88
CA THR A 92 -13.66 -19.47 -34.74
C THR A 92 -14.09 -20.87 -34.36
N HIS A 93 -13.21 -21.61 -33.68
CA HIS A 93 -13.63 -22.76 -32.90
C HIS A 93 -14.31 -22.26 -31.62
N ALA A 94 -15.64 -22.34 -31.63
CA ALA A 94 -16.45 -22.26 -30.44
C ALA A 94 -15.98 -23.36 -29.46
N PHE A 95 -15.40 -22.95 -28.33
CA PHE A 95 -15.13 -23.85 -27.22
C PHE A 95 -16.48 -24.26 -26.60
N PRO A 96 -16.77 -25.56 -26.45
CA PRO A 96 -17.95 -26.00 -25.73
C PRO A 96 -17.76 -25.67 -24.25
N PHE A 97 -18.50 -24.66 -23.78
CA PHE A 97 -18.76 -24.42 -22.36
C PHE A 97 -19.72 -25.51 -21.87
N GLU A 98 -19.20 -26.66 -21.43
CA GLU A 98 -19.94 -27.55 -20.52
C GLU A 98 -19.04 -28.64 -19.95
N GLN A 99 -18.13 -28.29 -19.04
CA GLN A 99 -17.68 -29.23 -18.00
C GLN A 99 -17.57 -28.46 -16.69
N SER A 100 -18.48 -28.75 -15.77
CA SER A 100 -18.36 -28.36 -14.36
C SER A 100 -16.95 -28.74 -13.88
N PRO A 101 -16.25 -27.86 -13.14
CA PRO A 101 -14.93 -28.19 -12.63
C PRO A 101 -15.02 -29.48 -11.79
N PRO A 102 -14.02 -30.37 -11.90
CA PRO A 102 -14.01 -31.59 -11.10
C PRO A 102 -14.09 -31.24 -9.61
N PRO A 103 -14.77 -32.04 -8.78
CA PRO A 103 -14.77 -31.85 -7.34
C PRO A 103 -13.32 -31.81 -6.84
N PHE A 104 -13.01 -30.83 -6.00
CA PHE A 104 -11.69 -30.66 -5.41
C PHE A 104 -11.20 -31.99 -4.81
N PRO A 105 -9.96 -32.43 -5.10
CA PRO A 105 -9.40 -33.59 -4.44
C PRO A 105 -9.35 -33.30 -2.93
N ILE A 106 -10.03 -34.15 -2.17
CA ILE A 106 -9.92 -34.18 -0.71
C ILE A 106 -8.49 -34.62 -0.40
N LEU A 107 -7.61 -33.63 -0.19
CA LEU A 107 -6.25 -33.86 0.31
C LEU A 107 -6.38 -34.43 1.72
N GLU A 108 -6.08 -35.72 1.87
CA GLU A 108 -5.89 -36.35 3.17
C GLU A 108 -4.81 -35.61 3.94
N ASN A 109 -5.23 -34.94 5.01
CA ASN A 109 -4.39 -34.13 5.86
C ASN A 109 -3.31 -35.00 6.52
N ALA A 110 -2.07 -34.86 6.05
CA ALA A 110 -0.91 -35.14 6.87
C ALA A 110 -1.02 -34.27 8.14
N ARG A 111 -1.31 -34.92 9.27
CA ARG A 111 -1.42 -34.31 10.60
C ARG A 111 -0.07 -33.74 11.02
N THR A 112 0.25 -32.56 10.51
CA THR A 112 1.18 -31.65 11.17
C THR A 112 0.48 -31.12 12.40
N SER A 113 1.12 -31.22 13.56
CA SER A 113 0.63 -30.72 14.84
C SER A 113 0.09 -29.30 14.68
N VAL A 114 -1.22 -29.12 14.90
CA VAL A 114 -1.87 -27.81 14.89
C VAL A 114 -1.15 -26.93 15.92
N PRO A 115 -0.50 -25.81 15.52
CA PRO A 115 0.10 -24.90 16.47
C PRO A 115 -0.97 -24.46 17.47
N THR A 116 -0.69 -24.66 18.76
CA THR A 116 -1.46 -24.13 19.88
C THR A 116 -1.75 -22.65 19.63
N LYS A 117 -3.05 -22.31 19.56
CA LYS A 117 -3.66 -20.97 19.43
C LYS A 117 -2.63 -19.85 19.58
N THR A 118 -2.01 -19.43 18.47
CA THR A 118 -1.14 -18.25 18.47
C THR A 118 -1.98 -17.07 18.94
N GLU A 119 -1.60 -16.49 20.08
CA GLU A 119 -2.28 -15.33 20.63
C GLU A 119 -2.27 -14.22 19.58
N GLN A 120 -3.43 -13.60 19.37
CA GLN A 120 -3.56 -12.48 18.46
C GLN A 120 -2.85 -11.25 19.03
N LEU A 121 -2.46 -10.31 18.17
CA LEU A 121 -1.74 -9.11 18.53
C LEU A 121 -2.50 -8.32 19.61
N ASN A 122 -1.84 -8.10 20.74
CA ASN A 122 -2.39 -7.34 21.86
C ASN A 122 -1.69 -5.98 21.97
N ILE A 123 -2.08 -5.04 21.11
CA ILE A 123 -1.56 -3.66 21.13
C ILE A 123 -1.76 -2.98 22.50
N PRO A 124 -2.93 -3.12 23.18
CA PRO A 124 -3.12 -2.54 24.50
C PRO A 124 -2.10 -2.99 25.55
N ALA A 125 -1.54 -4.19 25.45
CA ALA A 125 -0.48 -4.65 26.35
C ALA A 125 0.83 -3.85 26.17
N GLN A 126 1.08 -3.25 25.01
CA GLN A 126 2.28 -2.47 24.71
C GLN A 126 2.25 -1.07 25.32
N ARG A 127 1.09 -0.57 25.76
CA ARG A 127 0.92 0.81 26.25
C ARG A 127 1.75 1.17 27.48
N TYR A 128 2.32 0.19 28.17
CA TYR A 128 3.16 0.40 29.35
C TYR A 128 4.66 0.39 29.02
N GLN A 129 5.04 0.12 27.78
CA GLN A 129 6.42 0.13 27.32
C GLN A 129 6.78 1.52 26.78
N PRO A 130 7.86 2.17 27.24
CA PRO A 130 8.30 3.46 26.70
C PRO A 130 8.51 3.45 25.17
N GLU A 131 9.06 2.36 24.65
CA GLU A 131 9.37 2.16 23.23
C GLU A 131 8.11 2.22 22.36
N HIS A 132 6.95 1.86 22.92
CA HIS A 132 5.66 1.96 22.24
C HIS A 132 5.34 3.41 21.88
N TYR A 133 5.56 4.37 22.79
CA TYR A 133 5.28 5.78 22.54
C TYR A 133 6.28 6.41 21.57
N ASP A 134 7.54 6.00 21.62
CA ASP A 134 8.55 6.41 20.64
C ASP A 134 8.19 5.92 19.23
N ALA A 135 7.72 4.67 19.12
CA ALA A 135 7.23 4.13 17.86
C ALA A 135 6.00 4.88 17.37
N LEU A 136 5.01 5.15 18.23
CA LEU A 136 3.84 5.95 17.85
C LEU A 136 4.24 7.34 17.35
N HIS A 137 5.18 8.01 18.01
CA HIS A 137 5.70 9.30 17.56
C HIS A 137 6.36 9.21 16.18
N LYS A 138 7.16 8.17 15.91
CA LYS A 138 7.74 7.92 14.59
C LYS A 138 6.66 7.63 13.53
N ILE A 139 5.65 6.83 13.86
CA ILE A 139 4.51 6.55 12.97
C ILE A 139 3.74 7.84 12.67
N MET A 140 3.57 8.73 13.65
CA MET A 140 2.93 10.04 13.42
C MET A 140 3.75 10.93 12.48
N LYS A 141 5.08 10.91 12.56
CA LYS A 141 5.94 11.60 11.58
C LYS A 141 5.80 11.00 10.17
N ILE A 142 5.79 9.68 10.06
CA ILE A 142 5.55 8.97 8.79
C ILE A 142 4.19 9.36 8.22
N ARG A 143 3.15 9.37 9.06
CA ARG A 143 1.80 9.81 8.71
C ARG A 143 1.76 11.25 8.21
N GLN A 144 2.48 12.18 8.86
CA GLN A 144 2.58 13.56 8.37
C GLN A 144 3.20 13.63 6.97
N GLY A 145 4.24 12.82 6.70
CA GLY A 145 4.80 12.67 5.37
C GLY A 145 3.77 12.15 4.36
N TYR A 146 3.00 11.13 4.73
CA TYR A 146 1.95 10.57 3.88
C TYR A 146 0.80 11.55 3.58
N LEU A 147 0.36 12.30 4.59
CA LEU A 147 -0.62 13.37 4.44
C LEU A 147 -0.15 14.44 3.43
N LYS A 148 1.11 14.84 3.51
CA LYS A 148 1.68 15.90 2.66
C LYS A 148 1.94 15.41 1.24
N ASN A 149 2.63 14.29 1.10
CA ASN A 149 3.20 13.85 -0.17
C ASN A 149 2.24 12.94 -0.96
N ARG A 150 1.23 12.38 -0.28
CA ARG A 150 0.29 11.36 -0.79
C ARG A 150 0.94 10.01 -1.15
N THR A 151 2.26 9.90 -0.94
CA THR A 151 3.04 8.68 -1.04
C THR A 151 4.13 8.69 0.03
N ILE A 152 4.47 7.51 0.58
CA ILE A 152 5.64 7.31 1.45
C ILE A 152 6.33 5.98 1.13
N PHE A 153 7.63 5.94 1.42
CA PHE A 153 8.42 4.71 1.47
C PHE A 153 9.07 4.60 2.86
N VAL A 154 8.82 3.48 3.53
CA VAL A 154 9.40 3.14 4.83
C VAL A 154 10.30 1.94 4.60
N LYS A 155 11.60 2.09 4.89
CA LYS A 155 12.54 1.00 4.74
C LYS A 155 12.27 -0.09 5.78
N GLY A 156 12.61 -1.33 5.45
CA GLY A 156 12.50 -2.47 6.35
C GLY A 156 13.23 -2.28 7.68
N GLU A 157 14.42 -1.68 7.64
CA GLU A 157 15.22 -1.36 8.84
C GLU A 157 14.49 -0.41 9.81
N ASP A 158 13.66 0.48 9.28
CA ASP A 158 12.81 1.38 10.07
C ASP A 158 11.47 0.72 10.44
N MET A 159 10.91 -0.12 9.56
CA MET A 159 9.61 -0.76 9.76
C MET A 159 9.66 -1.80 10.88
N VAL A 160 10.67 -2.68 10.90
CA VAL A 160 10.82 -3.76 11.88
C VAL A 160 10.67 -3.27 13.35
N PRO A 161 11.42 -2.26 13.83
CA PRO A 161 11.27 -1.79 15.21
C PRO A 161 9.90 -1.16 15.49
N LEU A 162 9.24 -0.55 14.49
CA LEU A 162 7.88 -0.03 14.64
C LEU A 162 6.89 -1.17 14.87
N LEU A 163 6.96 -2.22 14.05
CA LEU A 163 6.06 -3.37 14.18
C LEU A 163 6.26 -4.10 15.51
N ARG A 164 7.50 -4.29 15.97
CA ARG A 164 7.79 -4.87 17.29
C ARG A 164 7.17 -4.05 18.43
N SER A 165 7.27 -2.73 18.34
CA SER A 165 6.69 -1.81 19.33
C SER A 165 5.15 -1.78 19.29
N LEU A 166 4.55 -2.23 18.18
CA LEU A 166 3.12 -2.52 18.07
C LEU A 166 2.74 -3.93 18.54
N GLY A 167 3.72 -4.74 18.96
CA GLY A 167 3.53 -6.08 19.53
C GLY A 167 3.88 -7.23 18.59
N ALA A 168 4.46 -6.98 17.40
CA ALA A 168 4.95 -8.05 16.54
C ALA A 168 6.06 -8.84 17.27
N ARG A 169 5.93 -10.16 17.26
CA ARG A 169 6.86 -11.10 17.90
C ARG A 169 8.01 -11.44 16.98
N GLU A 170 9.16 -11.72 17.55
CA GLU A 170 10.36 -12.00 16.77
C GLU A 170 10.30 -13.33 16.04
N GLU A 171 9.74 -14.34 16.68
CA GLU A 171 9.56 -15.68 16.09
C GLU A 171 8.68 -15.64 14.82
N ASP A 172 7.78 -14.66 14.71
CA ASP A 172 6.88 -14.50 13.57
C ASP A 172 7.57 -13.84 12.36
N MET A 173 8.74 -13.18 12.52
CA MET A 173 9.47 -12.55 11.42
C MET A 173 9.96 -13.58 10.39
N ALA A 174 10.53 -14.69 10.86
CA ALA A 174 11.00 -15.76 9.98
C ALA A 174 9.84 -16.45 9.23
N GLY A 175 8.71 -16.64 9.92
CA GLY A 175 7.48 -17.13 9.30
C GLY A 175 6.98 -16.21 8.19
N MET A 176 7.04 -14.90 8.41
CA MET A 176 6.62 -13.90 7.43
C MET A 176 7.46 -13.94 6.14
N GLN A 177 8.76 -14.20 6.22
CA GLN A 177 9.63 -14.32 5.05
C GLN A 177 9.35 -15.57 4.19
N THR A 178 8.72 -16.59 4.78
CA THR A 178 8.53 -17.91 4.14
C THR A 178 7.06 -18.21 3.82
N VAL A 179 6.14 -17.36 4.25
CA VAL A 179 4.69 -17.55 4.07
C VAL A 179 4.26 -17.71 2.61
N SER A 180 5.03 -17.15 1.66
CA SER A 180 4.77 -17.24 0.23
C SER A 180 5.18 -18.57 -0.41
N GLU A 181 5.90 -19.46 0.30
CA GLU A 181 6.31 -20.77 -0.24
C GLU A 181 5.14 -21.73 -0.46
N ARG A 182 3.99 -21.46 0.17
CA ARG A 182 2.76 -22.26 0.03
C ARG A 182 1.76 -21.67 -0.95
N LEU A 183 2.11 -20.61 -1.68
CA LEU A 183 1.21 -20.02 -2.66
C LEU A 183 1.01 -20.96 -3.85
N TRP A 184 -0.25 -21.03 -4.30
CA TRP A 184 -0.63 -21.75 -5.51
C TRP A 184 -0.75 -20.80 -6.70
N THR A 185 -0.97 -21.36 -7.89
CA THR A 185 -1.11 -20.62 -9.14
C THR A 185 -2.22 -19.58 -9.06
N ASP A 186 -1.93 -18.38 -9.55
CA ASP A 186 -2.92 -17.33 -9.70
C ASP A 186 -3.90 -17.67 -10.84
N PRO A 187 -5.23 -17.48 -10.64
CA PRO A 187 -6.22 -17.83 -11.66
C PRO A 187 -6.19 -16.93 -12.90
N THR A 188 -5.48 -15.80 -12.86
CA THR A 188 -5.51 -14.78 -13.91
C THR A 188 -4.19 -14.55 -14.61
N LEU A 189 -3.06 -14.80 -13.94
CA LEU A 189 -1.75 -14.49 -14.48
C LEU A 189 -0.80 -15.68 -14.34
N PRO A 190 -0.22 -16.20 -15.44
CA PRO A 190 0.62 -17.40 -15.40
C PRO A 190 1.94 -17.20 -14.65
N PHE A 191 2.41 -15.96 -14.56
CA PHE A 191 3.62 -15.57 -13.84
C PHE A 191 3.38 -15.17 -12.38
N ARG A 192 2.18 -15.44 -11.84
CA ARG A 192 1.82 -15.09 -10.47
C ARG A 192 1.34 -16.32 -9.69
N LYS A 193 1.67 -16.34 -8.41
CA LYS A 193 1.07 -17.21 -7.41
C LYS A 193 0.43 -16.33 -6.35
N SER A 194 -0.76 -16.68 -5.86
CA SER A 194 -1.51 -15.76 -5.01
C SER A 194 -2.47 -16.43 -4.05
N ARG A 195 -2.73 -15.71 -2.96
CA ARG A 195 -3.86 -15.90 -2.05
C ARG A 195 -4.43 -14.54 -1.68
N ASN A 196 -5.73 -14.45 -1.40
CA ASN A 196 -6.35 -13.22 -0.93
C ASN A 196 -7.21 -13.41 0.33
N GLY A 197 -7.45 -12.30 1.04
CA GLY A 197 -8.33 -12.27 2.19
C GLY A 197 -8.78 -10.84 2.45
N ARG A 198 -9.96 -10.66 3.04
CA ARG A 198 -10.51 -9.33 3.33
C ARG A 198 -10.58 -9.07 4.82
N PHE A 199 -10.25 -7.84 5.19
CA PHE A 199 -10.25 -7.39 6.58
C PHE A 199 -11.05 -6.09 6.69
N CYS A 200 -11.86 -5.96 7.73
CA CYS A 200 -12.57 -4.73 8.05
C CYS A 200 -11.75 -3.93 9.05
N LEU A 201 -11.48 -2.66 8.76
CA LEU A 201 -11.06 -1.67 9.74
C LEU A 201 -12.34 -0.96 10.20
N ASP A 202 -12.79 -1.29 11.41
CA ASP A 202 -14.03 -0.77 11.99
C ASP A 202 -13.69 0.26 13.07
N TRP A 203 -13.88 1.53 12.74
CA TRP A 203 -13.53 2.62 13.65
C TRP A 203 -14.59 2.84 14.73
N ASP A 204 -15.82 2.39 14.50
CA ASP A 204 -16.92 2.46 15.47
C ASP A 204 -16.62 1.53 16.65
N THR A 205 -16.21 0.29 16.35
CA THR A 205 -15.82 -0.71 17.37
C THR A 205 -14.34 -0.67 17.74
N ARG A 206 -13.54 0.12 17.01
CA ARG A 206 -12.08 0.16 17.10
C ARG A 206 -11.48 -1.24 16.99
N SER A 207 -11.94 -2.01 16.00
CA SER A 207 -11.42 -3.36 15.76
C SER A 207 -11.06 -3.57 14.30
N LEU A 208 -10.04 -4.39 14.10
CA LEU A 208 -9.69 -4.93 12.81
C LEU A 208 -10.09 -6.39 12.81
N ARG A 209 -10.88 -6.84 11.85
CA ARG A 209 -11.37 -8.21 11.80
C ARG A 209 -11.26 -8.85 10.43
N ARG A 210 -11.00 -10.16 10.39
CA ARG A 210 -11.09 -11.00 9.19
C ARG A 210 -12.55 -11.16 8.77
N LEU A 211 -12.81 -10.89 7.50
CA LEU A 211 -14.10 -11.10 6.85
C LEU A 211 -14.12 -12.45 6.13
N GLU A 212 -15.32 -12.98 5.92
CA GLU A 212 -15.53 -14.19 5.13
C GLU A 212 -14.93 -14.07 3.73
N PHE A 213 -14.62 -15.22 3.12
CA PHE A 213 -14.14 -15.28 1.76
C PHE A 213 -15.07 -14.53 0.80
N GLN A 214 -14.48 -13.71 -0.06
CA GLN A 214 -15.20 -12.88 -1.02
C GLN A 214 -14.41 -12.88 -2.34
N PRO A 215 -15.06 -13.15 -3.48
CA PRO A 215 -14.46 -12.96 -4.80
C PRO A 215 -13.93 -11.54 -5.00
N PHE A 216 -13.09 -11.34 -6.01
CA PHE A 216 -12.48 -10.04 -6.29
C PHE A 216 -12.71 -9.59 -7.73
N ALA A 217 -13.12 -8.34 -7.91
CA ALA A 217 -13.35 -7.71 -9.20
C ALA A 217 -12.71 -6.33 -9.20
N LEU A 218 -12.13 -5.94 -10.35
CA LEU A 218 -11.73 -4.57 -10.67
C LEU A 218 -12.24 -4.26 -12.06
N SER A 219 -12.66 -3.02 -12.32
CA SER A 219 -13.18 -2.59 -13.61
C SER A 219 -12.34 -1.48 -14.25
N ILE A 220 -12.64 -1.20 -15.52
CA ILE A 220 -12.05 -0.07 -16.25
C ILE A 220 -12.43 1.26 -15.60
N GLU A 221 -13.61 1.36 -14.97
CA GLU A 221 -14.04 2.58 -14.28
C GLU A 221 -13.19 2.89 -13.03
N GLU A 222 -12.50 1.88 -12.50
CA GLU A 222 -11.55 2.00 -11.40
C GLU A 222 -10.12 2.33 -11.89
N ASP A 223 -9.95 2.68 -13.17
CA ASP A 223 -8.68 2.95 -13.85
C ASP A 223 -7.74 1.73 -13.93
N PHE A 224 -8.35 0.53 -13.91
CA PHE A 224 -7.66 -0.74 -14.08
C PHE A 224 -7.95 -1.31 -15.48
N LYS A 225 -6.97 -1.23 -16.39
CA LYS A 225 -7.11 -1.67 -17.79
C LYS A 225 -6.27 -2.91 -18.10
N ARG A 226 -6.89 -4.07 -17.94
CA ARG A 226 -6.33 -5.38 -18.29
C ARG A 226 -7.36 -6.27 -19.02
N HIS A 227 -6.90 -7.36 -19.63
CA HIS A 227 -7.77 -8.29 -20.37
C HIS A 227 -8.90 -8.91 -19.52
N ASP A 228 -8.74 -8.98 -18.19
CA ASP A 228 -9.72 -9.51 -17.23
C ASP A 228 -10.49 -8.42 -16.47
N SER A 229 -10.48 -7.17 -16.94
CA SER A 229 -11.24 -6.09 -16.32
C SER A 229 -12.74 -6.37 -16.36
N GLY A 230 -13.44 -6.09 -15.26
CA GLY A 230 -14.86 -6.38 -15.10
C GLY A 230 -15.19 -7.85 -14.80
N GLN A 231 -14.18 -8.71 -14.64
CA GLN A 231 -14.41 -10.12 -14.31
C GLN A 231 -14.34 -10.37 -12.80
N VAL A 232 -15.21 -11.27 -12.32
CA VAL A 232 -15.16 -11.77 -10.94
C VAL A 232 -14.14 -12.90 -10.88
N ARG A 233 -13.17 -12.77 -9.96
CA ARG A 233 -12.05 -13.69 -9.81
C ARG A 233 -12.10 -14.36 -8.44
N VAL A 234 -11.86 -15.67 -8.42
CA VAL A 234 -11.84 -16.50 -7.22
C VAL A 234 -10.39 -16.91 -6.98
N PHE A 235 -9.79 -16.36 -5.93
CA PHE A 235 -8.42 -16.69 -5.51
C PHE A 235 -8.46 -17.70 -4.37
N ASP A 236 -7.35 -18.41 -4.16
CA ASP A 236 -7.16 -19.15 -2.91
C ASP A 236 -7.18 -18.19 -1.71
N GLU A 237 -7.65 -18.68 -0.58
CA GLU A 237 -7.87 -17.85 0.59
C GLU A 237 -6.59 -17.71 1.45
N ILE A 238 -6.39 -16.55 2.08
CA ILE A 238 -5.37 -16.35 3.13
C ILE A 238 -5.66 -17.28 4.31
N GLU A 239 -4.65 -18.09 4.63
CA GLU A 239 -4.65 -19.08 5.70
C GLU A 239 -4.10 -18.52 7.03
N ASN A 240 -4.22 -19.33 8.09
CA ASN A 240 -3.78 -18.96 9.45
C ASN A 240 -2.28 -18.75 9.58
N ASP A 241 -1.46 -19.33 8.71
CA ASP A 241 0.00 -19.10 8.69
C ASP A 241 0.36 -17.65 8.39
N LEU A 242 -0.45 -16.95 7.59
CA LEU A 242 -0.31 -15.51 7.36
C LEU A 242 -1.13 -14.69 8.36
N GLN A 243 -2.44 -14.92 8.48
CA GLN A 243 -3.28 -13.96 9.22
C GLN A 243 -3.06 -13.96 10.73
N LEU A 244 -2.56 -15.07 11.30
CA LEU A 244 -2.23 -15.16 12.74
C LEU A 244 -0.78 -14.79 13.04
N ASN A 245 0.02 -14.49 12.00
CA ASN A 245 1.35 -13.95 12.17
C ASN A 245 1.26 -12.54 12.75
N SER A 246 1.93 -12.29 13.89
CA SER A 246 1.84 -10.98 14.56
C SER A 246 2.44 -9.84 13.76
N VAL A 247 3.40 -10.09 12.85
CA VAL A 247 3.96 -9.10 11.92
C VAL A 247 2.89 -8.63 10.93
N PHE A 248 2.07 -9.56 10.42
CA PHE A 248 0.96 -9.25 9.52
C PHE A 248 -0.06 -8.34 10.21
N GLN A 249 -0.45 -8.71 11.42
CA GLN A 249 -1.41 -7.96 12.22
C GLN A 249 -0.86 -6.56 12.57
N ALA A 250 0.44 -6.47 12.90
CA ALA A 250 1.10 -5.20 13.17
C ALA A 250 1.20 -4.31 11.91
N LEU A 251 1.42 -4.88 10.71
CA LEU A 251 1.39 -4.14 9.45
C LEU A 251 0.01 -3.51 9.20
N LEU A 252 -1.06 -4.29 9.44
CA LEU A 252 -2.41 -3.77 9.34
C LEU A 252 -2.69 -2.68 10.38
N ALA A 253 -2.20 -2.83 11.61
CA ALA A 253 -2.31 -1.81 12.64
C ALA A 253 -1.52 -0.53 12.31
N PHE A 254 -0.28 -0.68 11.81
CA PHE A 254 0.52 0.44 11.29
C PHE A 254 -0.23 1.19 10.19
N LYS A 255 -0.75 0.45 9.19
CA LYS A 255 -1.54 1.02 8.09
C LYS A 255 -2.75 1.78 8.64
N SER A 256 -3.48 1.18 9.58
CA SER A 256 -4.69 1.76 10.16
C SER A 256 -4.39 3.12 10.83
N ILE A 257 -3.30 3.20 11.60
CA ILE A 257 -2.82 4.44 12.23
C ILE A 257 -2.43 5.48 11.17
N VAL A 258 -1.73 5.07 10.11
CA VAL A 258 -1.28 5.98 9.04
C VAL A 258 -2.46 6.53 8.22
N ILE A 259 -3.52 5.77 7.97
CA ILE A 259 -4.65 6.23 7.15
C ILE A 259 -5.81 6.86 7.94
N HIS A 260 -5.89 6.63 9.26
CA HIS A 260 -7.03 7.07 10.09
C HIS A 260 -7.35 8.56 9.91
N GLY A 261 -8.54 8.93 9.43
CA GLY A 261 -8.93 10.34 9.26
C GLY A 261 -8.18 11.10 8.15
N ILE A 262 -7.47 10.42 7.25
CA ILE A 262 -6.97 11.04 6.02
C ILE A 262 -8.12 11.20 5.03
N SER A 263 -8.34 12.42 4.54
CA SER A 263 -9.24 12.66 3.41
C SER A 263 -8.55 12.29 2.10
N THR A 264 -9.27 11.55 1.26
CA THR A 264 -8.90 11.22 -0.11
C THR A 264 -9.90 11.87 -1.08
N LEU A 265 -9.52 12.02 -2.34
CA LEU A 265 -10.52 12.25 -3.38
C LEU A 265 -11.50 11.07 -3.43
N HIS A 266 -12.80 11.37 -3.38
CA HIS A 266 -13.83 10.32 -3.37
C HIS A 266 -13.87 9.59 -4.71
N ARG A 267 -13.84 8.26 -4.66
CA ARG A 267 -14.13 7.42 -5.82
C ARG A 267 -15.65 7.28 -6.02
N PRO A 268 -16.14 7.24 -7.27
CA PRO A 268 -17.54 6.96 -7.55
C PRO A 268 -17.99 5.61 -6.96
N LYS A 269 -19.25 5.52 -6.56
CA LYS A 269 -19.91 4.28 -6.07
C LYS A 269 -19.25 3.69 -4.81
N LEU A 270 -18.52 4.48 -4.04
CA LEU A 270 -18.07 4.14 -2.69
C LEU A 270 -18.83 4.97 -1.65
N ASP A 271 -19.17 4.35 -0.52
CA ASP A 271 -19.89 4.99 0.58
C ASP A 271 -18.92 5.58 1.61
N TYR A 272 -18.61 6.87 1.46
CA TYR A 272 -17.76 7.61 2.39
C TYR A 272 -18.45 7.99 3.70
N SER A 273 -19.77 7.84 3.82
CA SER A 273 -20.52 8.13 5.05
C SER A 273 -20.26 7.07 6.13
N VAL A 274 -19.85 5.87 5.74
CA VAL A 274 -19.57 4.77 6.66
C VAL A 274 -18.19 4.91 7.28
N ASN A 275 -18.14 4.77 8.61
CA ASN A 275 -16.92 4.83 9.40
C ASN A 275 -16.17 3.48 9.46
N LYS A 276 -16.11 2.79 8.32
CA LYS A 276 -15.45 1.49 8.14
C LYS A 276 -14.68 1.48 6.83
N TRP A 277 -13.67 0.64 6.76
CA TRP A 277 -12.88 0.43 5.56
C TRP A 277 -12.70 -1.06 5.30
N VAL A 278 -12.68 -1.44 4.03
CA VAL A 278 -12.39 -2.80 3.60
C VAL A 278 -10.97 -2.84 3.07
N SER A 279 -10.13 -3.69 3.66
CA SER A 279 -8.78 -3.99 3.21
C SER A 279 -8.74 -5.39 2.60
N THR A 280 -8.71 -5.47 1.28
CA THR A 280 -8.38 -6.71 0.57
C THR A 280 -6.87 -6.86 0.55
N VAL A 281 -6.36 -7.95 1.06
CA VAL A 281 -4.93 -8.25 1.09
C VAL A 281 -4.63 -9.41 0.16
N PHE A 282 -3.59 -9.24 -0.65
CA PHE A 282 -3.02 -10.29 -1.47
C PHE A 282 -1.63 -10.66 -0.96
N ASN A 283 -1.38 -11.95 -0.77
CA ASN A 283 -0.01 -12.48 -0.70
C ASN A 283 0.35 -12.97 -2.10
N LEU A 284 1.32 -12.33 -2.73
CA LEU A 284 1.70 -12.54 -4.11
C LEU A 284 3.15 -12.96 -4.23
N ARG A 285 3.40 -13.93 -5.11
CA ARG A 285 4.72 -14.23 -5.65
C ARG A 285 4.69 -13.99 -7.15
N THR A 286 5.51 -13.06 -7.64
CA THR A 286 5.80 -12.92 -9.08
C THR A 286 6.95 -13.85 -9.43
N VAL A 287 6.82 -14.57 -10.54
CA VAL A 287 7.77 -15.59 -10.99
C VAL A 287 8.29 -15.25 -12.38
N THR A 288 9.60 -15.31 -12.57
CA THR A 288 10.28 -15.25 -13.86
C THR A 288 11.03 -16.56 -14.08
N ARG A 289 10.90 -17.13 -15.27
CA ARG A 289 11.57 -18.36 -15.72
C ARG A 289 12.19 -18.11 -17.10
N PRO A 290 13.06 -19.00 -17.62
CA PRO A 290 13.64 -18.84 -18.95
C PRO A 290 12.60 -18.64 -20.07
N ASP A 291 11.41 -19.23 -19.91
CA ASP A 291 10.29 -19.21 -20.85
C ASP A 291 9.24 -18.13 -20.57
N MET A 292 9.33 -17.40 -19.45
CA MET A 292 8.26 -16.54 -18.96
C MET A 292 8.79 -15.36 -18.14
N LEU A 293 8.48 -14.13 -18.57
CA LEU A 293 8.82 -12.92 -17.82
C LEU A 293 7.75 -12.62 -16.77
N GLY A 294 8.18 -12.33 -15.54
CA GLY A 294 7.29 -11.88 -14.48
C GLY A 294 7.05 -10.38 -14.55
N GLU A 295 5.80 -9.97 -14.83
CA GLU A 295 5.41 -8.57 -14.98
C GLU A 295 4.41 -8.18 -13.88
N PRO A 296 4.85 -7.65 -12.71
CA PRO A 296 3.95 -7.37 -11.59
C PRO A 296 2.75 -6.49 -11.93
N ALA A 297 2.96 -5.55 -12.86
CA ALA A 297 1.96 -4.61 -13.36
C ALA A 297 1.84 -4.74 -14.90
N LEU A 298 1.31 -5.87 -15.37
CA LEU A 298 1.16 -6.16 -16.81
C LEU A 298 0.30 -5.13 -17.53
N GLU A 299 -0.65 -4.52 -16.82
CA GLU A 299 -1.49 -3.44 -17.29
C GLU A 299 -0.75 -2.12 -17.56
N GLY A 300 0.50 -1.94 -17.12
CA GLY A 300 1.24 -0.68 -17.30
C GLY A 300 0.93 0.35 -16.21
N VAL A 301 0.89 1.64 -16.55
CA VAL A 301 0.50 2.71 -15.61
C VAL A 301 -0.96 2.56 -15.21
N HIS A 302 -1.26 2.54 -13.91
CA HIS A 302 -2.62 2.34 -13.39
C HIS A 302 -2.82 2.94 -11.99
N THR A 303 -4.08 2.91 -11.52
CA THR A 303 -4.42 2.89 -10.08
C THR A 303 -5.01 1.53 -9.73
N ASP A 304 -4.95 1.15 -8.46
CA ASP A 304 -5.48 -0.13 -7.95
C ASP A 304 -6.99 -0.13 -7.73
N GLY A 305 -7.69 0.96 -8.05
CA GLY A 305 -9.13 1.07 -7.84
C GLY A 305 -9.54 1.29 -6.39
N VAL A 306 -8.62 1.75 -5.52
CA VAL A 306 -8.88 1.92 -4.09
C VAL A 306 -8.47 3.30 -3.57
N ASP A 307 -8.80 3.59 -2.32
CA ASP A 307 -8.41 4.85 -1.68
C ASP A 307 -6.92 4.82 -1.26
N HIS A 308 -6.47 3.70 -0.69
CA HIS A 308 -5.11 3.52 -0.19
C HIS A 308 -4.54 2.15 -0.56
N THR A 309 -3.41 2.18 -1.26
CA THR A 309 -2.58 1.00 -1.49
C THR A 309 -1.42 1.00 -0.51
N MET A 310 -1.12 -0.18 0.06
CA MET A 310 0.15 -0.43 0.73
C MET A 310 0.77 -1.69 0.11
N THR A 311 2.07 -1.66 -0.21
CA THR A 311 2.82 -2.83 -0.67
C THR A 311 3.99 -3.07 0.26
N THR A 312 4.21 -4.31 0.68
CA THR A 312 5.27 -4.69 1.63
C THR A 312 6.04 -5.89 1.09
N PHE A 313 7.36 -5.80 1.07
CA PHE A 313 8.23 -6.85 0.52
C PHE A 313 8.57 -7.92 1.54
N LEU A 314 8.43 -9.18 1.14
CA LEU A 314 8.70 -10.34 2.00
C LEU A 314 10.05 -10.99 1.67
N GLY A 315 10.43 -10.98 0.40
CA GLY A 315 11.68 -11.59 -0.06
C GLY A 315 11.76 -11.73 -1.57
N ALA A 316 12.93 -12.15 -2.04
CA ALA A 316 13.16 -12.47 -3.43
C ALA A 316 14.25 -13.53 -3.54
N LYS A 317 14.22 -14.32 -4.63
CA LYS A 317 15.27 -15.27 -5.00
C LYS A 317 15.70 -14.98 -6.43
N ASN A 318 17.01 -14.97 -6.69
CA ASN A 318 17.58 -14.78 -8.03
C ASN A 318 17.10 -13.49 -8.75
N MET A 319 16.58 -12.48 -8.04
CA MET A 319 16.06 -11.25 -8.63
C MET A 319 17.19 -10.23 -8.87
N ALA A 320 17.30 -9.72 -10.09
CA ALA A 320 18.32 -8.75 -10.47
C ALA A 320 18.12 -7.39 -9.78
N SER A 321 19.20 -6.61 -9.69
CA SER A 321 19.19 -5.29 -9.04
C SER A 321 18.32 -4.25 -9.77
N ASN A 322 18.10 -4.40 -11.07
CA ASN A 322 17.28 -3.53 -11.91
C ASN A 322 15.80 -3.96 -12.00
N SER A 323 15.36 -4.92 -11.19
CA SER A 323 14.01 -5.49 -11.22
C SER A 323 13.02 -4.76 -10.31
N ALA A 324 11.73 -4.83 -10.66
CA ALA A 324 10.61 -4.39 -9.80
C ALA A 324 10.77 -2.98 -9.20
N VAL A 325 11.26 -2.04 -10.00
CA VAL A 325 11.28 -0.61 -9.64
C VAL A 325 9.87 -0.08 -9.82
N THR A 326 9.34 0.55 -8.78
CA THR A 326 8.03 1.19 -8.76
C THR A 326 8.19 2.67 -9.12
N PHE A 327 7.42 3.14 -10.09
CA PHE A 327 7.42 4.52 -10.58
C PHE A 327 6.09 5.16 -10.20
N MET A 328 6.14 6.28 -9.48
CA MET A 328 4.96 7.09 -9.18
C MET A 328 4.75 8.09 -10.30
N HIS A 329 3.52 8.16 -10.80
CA HIS A 329 3.11 9.03 -11.88
C HIS A 329 2.07 10.03 -11.41
N ASP A 330 2.08 11.19 -12.04
CA ASP A 330 0.96 12.12 -11.98
C ASP A 330 -0.33 11.47 -12.50
N MET A 331 -1.49 11.93 -12.00
CA MET A 331 -2.79 11.46 -12.48
C MET A 331 -3.03 11.78 -13.96
N SER A 332 -2.30 12.75 -14.53
CA SER A 332 -2.36 13.07 -15.96
C SER A 332 -1.66 12.06 -16.87
N GLU A 333 -0.90 11.09 -16.33
CA GLU A 333 -0.29 10.03 -17.13
C GLU A 333 -1.37 9.11 -17.71
N THR A 334 -1.12 8.58 -18.91
CA THR A 334 -2.09 7.74 -19.61
C THR A 334 -2.12 6.34 -18.99
N THR A 335 -3.31 5.91 -18.58
CA THR A 335 -3.53 4.56 -18.07
C THR A 335 -3.27 3.53 -19.16
N GLY A 336 -2.54 2.48 -18.82
CA GLY A 336 -2.15 1.45 -19.77
C GLY A 336 -0.79 1.69 -20.43
N SER A 337 -0.18 2.87 -20.26
CA SER A 337 1.14 3.16 -20.83
C SER A 337 2.16 2.15 -20.32
N ARG A 338 2.91 1.52 -21.22
CA ARG A 338 4.05 0.69 -20.83
C ARG A 338 5.15 1.57 -20.27
N LEU A 339 6.05 0.99 -19.46
CA LEU A 339 7.10 1.76 -18.80
C LEU A 339 7.97 2.59 -19.78
N ASN A 340 8.28 2.03 -20.94
CA ASN A 340 9.06 2.71 -21.99
C ASN A 340 8.25 3.74 -22.83
N GLU A 341 6.94 3.82 -22.60
CA GLU A 341 6.01 4.75 -23.26
C GLU A 341 5.57 5.88 -22.31
N THR A 342 5.96 5.82 -21.04
CA THR A 342 5.63 6.84 -20.03
C THR A 342 6.30 8.18 -20.34
N THR A 343 5.63 9.26 -19.94
CA THR A 343 6.12 10.64 -20.10
C THR A 343 7.07 10.96 -18.93
N PRO A 344 8.39 11.14 -19.16
CA PRO A 344 9.35 11.30 -18.08
C PRO A 344 9.03 12.44 -17.10
N GLU A 345 8.43 13.52 -17.58
CA GLU A 345 8.05 14.70 -16.79
C GLU A 345 6.89 14.43 -15.82
N LEU A 346 6.10 13.37 -16.07
CA LEU A 346 5.00 12.94 -15.22
C LEU A 346 5.43 11.92 -14.15
N ILE A 347 6.65 11.40 -14.22
CA ILE A 347 7.22 10.56 -13.17
C ILE A 347 7.62 11.44 -11.99
N ARG A 348 6.91 11.31 -10.88
CA ARG A 348 7.12 12.10 -9.67
C ARG A 348 8.19 11.51 -8.76
N GLU A 349 8.18 10.19 -8.58
CA GLU A 349 9.03 9.49 -7.61
C GLU A 349 9.36 8.07 -8.10
N ARG A 350 10.41 7.48 -7.52
CA ARG A 350 10.81 6.09 -7.78
C ARG A 350 11.15 5.40 -6.46
N PHE A 351 10.63 4.19 -6.29
CA PHE A 351 10.89 3.34 -5.14
C PHE A 351 11.28 1.95 -5.60
N GLN A 352 12.05 1.23 -4.78
CA GLN A 352 12.34 -0.16 -5.05
C GLN A 352 12.42 -0.90 -3.73
N HIS A 353 11.55 -1.89 -3.56
CA HIS A 353 11.65 -2.80 -2.43
C HIS A 353 12.82 -3.74 -2.63
N ARG A 354 13.76 -3.73 -1.68
CA ARG A 354 14.98 -4.54 -1.70
C ARG A 354 15.15 -5.37 -0.43
N HIS A 355 14.65 -4.86 0.69
CA HIS A 355 14.85 -5.45 2.00
C HIS A 355 13.52 -5.88 2.59
N PHE A 356 13.58 -6.92 3.42
CA PHE A 356 12.43 -7.44 4.14
C PHE A 356 11.68 -6.31 4.86
N LEU A 357 10.37 -6.23 4.64
CA LEU A 357 9.47 -5.19 5.15
C LEU A 357 9.75 -3.77 4.65
N ASP A 358 10.49 -3.59 3.55
CA ASP A 358 10.34 -2.36 2.77
C ASP A 358 8.85 -2.19 2.43
N THR A 359 8.31 -0.99 2.65
CA THR A 359 6.89 -0.71 2.50
C THR A 359 6.67 0.59 1.75
N VAL A 360 5.83 0.56 0.72
CA VAL A 360 5.30 1.76 0.05
C VAL A 360 3.83 1.92 0.44
N MET A 361 3.40 3.14 0.74
CA MET A 361 1.98 3.50 0.83
C MET A 361 1.64 4.63 -0.13
N ILE A 362 0.49 4.53 -0.78
CA ILE A 362 0.03 5.42 -1.85
C ILE A 362 -1.41 5.83 -1.56
N VAL A 363 -1.76 7.10 -1.68
CA VAL A 363 -3.16 7.52 -1.85
C VAL A 363 -3.52 7.23 -3.30
N ASP A 364 -4.08 6.05 -3.52
CA ASP A 364 -4.15 5.40 -4.83
C ASP A 364 -5.05 6.16 -5.82
N HIS A 365 -6.09 6.84 -5.34
CA HIS A 365 -6.93 7.67 -6.20
C HIS A 365 -6.28 9.02 -6.60
N GLU A 366 -5.13 9.36 -6.02
CA GLU A 366 -4.45 10.64 -6.24
C GLU A 366 -3.06 10.46 -6.89
N ARG A 367 -2.62 9.22 -7.13
CA ARG A 367 -1.35 8.87 -7.76
C ARG A 367 -1.51 7.63 -8.60
N LYS A 368 -0.95 7.65 -9.80
CA LYS A 368 -0.79 6.44 -10.62
C LYS A 368 0.55 5.80 -10.33
N HIS A 369 0.66 4.52 -10.64
CA HIS A 369 1.93 3.82 -10.54
C HIS A 369 2.13 2.80 -11.65
N SER A 370 3.40 2.47 -11.91
CA SER A 370 3.79 1.33 -12.72
C SER A 370 5.01 0.64 -12.11
N ILE A 371 5.29 -0.59 -12.53
CA ILE A 371 6.35 -1.42 -11.95
C ILE A 371 7.13 -2.08 -13.08
N SER A 372 8.46 -2.01 -13.04
CA SER A 372 9.30 -2.73 -14.01
C SER A 372 9.20 -4.25 -13.81
N PRO A 373 9.47 -5.06 -14.84
CA PRO A 373 9.47 -6.51 -14.71
C PRO A 373 10.46 -7.04 -13.65
N VAL A 374 10.26 -8.29 -13.26
CA VAL A 374 11.22 -9.07 -12.50
C VAL A 374 12.18 -9.73 -13.49
N TYR A 375 13.46 -9.45 -13.36
CA TYR A 375 14.51 -10.08 -14.15
C TYR A 375 15.33 -11.03 -13.27
N ALA A 376 15.78 -12.13 -13.85
CA ALA A 376 16.66 -13.06 -13.18
C ALA A 376 18.12 -12.60 -13.25
N VAL A 377 18.89 -12.81 -12.17
CA VAL A 377 20.36 -12.66 -12.20
C VAL A 377 20.95 -13.75 -13.08
N ASP A 378 20.57 -15.01 -12.80
CA ASP A 378 20.84 -16.16 -13.65
C ASP A 378 19.57 -16.50 -14.45
N ALA A 379 19.58 -16.14 -15.74
CA ALA A 379 18.45 -16.33 -16.65
C ALA A 379 18.09 -17.80 -16.89
N THR A 380 18.93 -18.76 -16.47
CA THR A 380 18.64 -20.20 -16.57
C THR A 380 17.84 -20.72 -15.37
N LYS A 381 17.68 -19.93 -14.31
CA LYS A 381 17.00 -20.29 -13.07
C LYS A 381 15.77 -19.43 -12.84
N GLU A 382 14.82 -19.97 -12.06
CA GLU A 382 13.66 -19.20 -11.61
C GLU A 382 14.11 -18.01 -10.75
N ALA A 383 13.46 -16.86 -10.95
CA ALA A 383 13.55 -15.71 -10.06
C ALA A 383 12.17 -15.38 -9.50
N THR A 384 12.12 -15.04 -8.21
CA THR A 384 10.88 -14.76 -7.49
C THR A 384 10.93 -13.41 -6.78
N ARG A 385 9.75 -12.80 -6.62
CA ARG A 385 9.53 -11.62 -5.77
C ARG A 385 8.24 -11.80 -4.98
N ASP A 386 8.35 -11.72 -3.66
CA ASP A 386 7.26 -12.00 -2.72
C ASP A 386 6.80 -10.72 -2.04
N MET A 387 5.48 -10.48 -2.04
CA MET A 387 4.85 -9.24 -1.58
C MET A 387 3.56 -9.51 -0.83
N LEU A 388 3.28 -8.65 0.14
CA LEU A 388 1.92 -8.37 0.57
C LEU A 388 1.44 -7.09 -0.11
N ILE A 389 0.23 -7.11 -0.65
CA ILE A 389 -0.44 -5.93 -1.22
C ILE A 389 -1.76 -5.73 -0.50
N PHE A 390 -1.99 -4.54 0.03
CA PHE A 390 -3.15 -4.17 0.82
C PHE A 390 -3.93 -3.10 0.07
N PHE A 391 -5.01 -3.51 -0.60
CA PHE A 391 -5.96 -2.61 -1.24
C PHE A 391 -7.03 -2.20 -0.24
N THR A 392 -7.02 -0.94 0.18
CA THR A 392 -7.95 -0.45 1.20
C THR A 392 -8.83 0.65 0.63
N ARG A 393 -10.13 0.41 0.66
CA ARG A 393 -11.15 1.34 0.18
C ARG A 393 -12.30 1.49 1.16
N LYS A 394 -13.09 2.53 0.95
CA LYS A 394 -14.43 2.61 1.50
C LYS A 394 -15.33 1.45 1.03
N PRO A 395 -16.39 1.13 1.78
CA PRO A 395 -17.39 0.15 1.35
C PRO A 395 -17.98 0.58 0.01
N VAL A 396 -18.29 -0.39 -0.85
CA VAL A 396 -18.95 -0.08 -2.13
C VAL A 396 -20.45 0.08 -1.95
N GLU A 397 -21.05 0.89 -2.81
CA GLU A 397 -22.49 0.94 -3.00
C GLU A 397 -22.99 -0.31 -3.76
N LYS A 398 -24.30 -0.58 -3.68
CA LYS A 398 -24.93 -1.73 -4.34
C LYS A 398 -24.76 -1.74 -5.87
N THR A 399 -24.58 -0.58 -6.49
CA THR A 399 -24.42 -0.40 -7.94
C THR A 399 -22.98 -0.60 -8.42
N HIS A 400 -22.02 -0.78 -7.51
CA HIS A 400 -20.66 -1.16 -7.84
C HIS A 400 -20.60 -2.62 -8.29
N ILE A 401 -19.62 -2.98 -9.13
CA ILE A 401 -19.42 -4.38 -9.57
C ILE A 401 -19.21 -5.33 -8.39
N SER A 402 -18.61 -4.83 -7.30
CA SER A 402 -18.41 -5.60 -6.08
C SER A 402 -19.61 -5.55 -5.11
N GLY A 403 -20.66 -4.78 -5.40
CA GLY A 403 -21.76 -4.52 -4.48
C GLY A 403 -22.56 -5.76 -4.08
N SER A 404 -22.57 -6.79 -4.93
CA SER A 404 -23.21 -8.09 -4.65
C SER A 404 -22.30 -9.13 -3.99
N ILE A 405 -20.99 -8.90 -3.98
CA ILE A 405 -19.98 -9.85 -3.45
C ILE A 405 -19.29 -9.35 -2.18
N ASP A 406 -19.37 -8.04 -1.89
CA ASP A 406 -18.84 -7.46 -0.65
C ASP A 406 -19.71 -7.84 0.55
N SER A 407 -19.06 -8.25 1.64
CA SER A 407 -19.70 -8.67 2.89
C SER A 407 -18.87 -8.24 4.09
N PHE A 408 -19.56 -7.78 5.15
CA PHE A 408 -18.95 -7.45 6.44
C PHE A 408 -19.03 -8.60 7.46
N ARG A 409 -19.51 -9.78 7.05
CA ARG A 409 -19.63 -10.92 7.96
C ARG A 409 -18.24 -11.40 8.38
N PRO A 410 -18.01 -11.61 9.69
CA PRO A 410 -16.77 -12.20 10.17
C PRO A 410 -16.55 -13.61 9.60
N HIS A 411 -15.28 -13.99 9.40
CA HIS A 411 -14.97 -15.33 8.94
C HIS A 411 -15.13 -16.36 10.06
N ILE A 412 -16.07 -17.29 9.89
CA ILE A 412 -16.39 -18.30 10.92
C ILE A 412 -15.28 -19.36 11.07
N GLY A 413 -14.76 -19.90 9.96
CA GLY A 413 -13.73 -20.95 9.99
C GLY A 413 -12.29 -20.48 10.30
N LYS A 414 -12.00 -19.19 10.12
CA LYS A 414 -10.66 -18.60 10.22
C LYS A 414 -10.74 -17.21 10.89
N PRO A 415 -11.27 -17.11 12.12
CA PRO A 415 -11.46 -15.83 12.77
C PRO A 415 -10.13 -15.17 13.11
N MET A 416 -10.07 -13.86 12.92
CA MET A 416 -9.02 -12.99 13.44
C MET A 416 -9.66 -11.64 13.76
N GLU A 417 -9.38 -11.11 14.94
CA GLU A 417 -9.81 -9.79 15.39
C GLU A 417 -8.76 -9.18 16.35
N VAL A 418 -8.22 -8.02 15.99
CA VAL A 418 -7.26 -7.28 16.80
C VAL A 418 -7.81 -5.89 17.15
N PRO A 419 -7.58 -5.39 18.37
CA PRO A 419 -7.99 -4.04 18.73
C PRO A 419 -7.19 -3.01 17.93
N LEU A 420 -7.87 -2.01 17.39
CA LEU A 420 -7.23 -0.88 16.72
C LEU A 420 -6.89 0.19 17.73
N PHE A 421 -5.62 0.61 17.73
CA PHE A 421 -5.23 1.88 18.32
C PHE A 421 -5.49 2.98 17.30
N VAL A 422 -6.42 3.88 17.63
CA VAL A 422 -6.64 5.12 16.88
C VAL A 422 -6.07 6.27 17.69
N PRO A 423 -5.19 7.12 17.10
CA PRO A 423 -4.84 8.39 17.70
C PRO A 423 -6.14 9.12 18.01
N GLY A 424 -6.34 9.50 19.28
CA GLY A 424 -7.59 10.15 19.70
C GLY A 424 -7.88 11.39 18.85
N PRO A 425 -9.15 11.79 18.70
CA PRO A 425 -9.45 13.12 18.19
C PRO A 425 -8.64 14.10 19.04
N HIS A 426 -7.90 15.00 18.38
CA HIS A 426 -7.08 16.04 19.01
C HIS A 426 -7.63 16.44 20.38
N LEU A 427 -6.79 16.34 21.42
CA LEU A 427 -7.01 17.19 22.59
C LEU A 427 -7.03 18.63 22.06
N PRO A 428 -8.16 19.35 22.13
CA PRO A 428 -8.20 20.74 21.68
C PRO A 428 -7.21 21.54 22.53
N GLY A 429 -6.27 22.26 21.91
CA GLY A 429 -5.35 23.17 22.62
C GLY A 429 -3.85 23.10 22.30
N LEU A 430 -3.44 22.48 21.19
CA LEU A 430 -2.06 22.58 20.67
C LEU A 430 -2.10 23.09 19.22
N GLU A 431 -2.34 24.39 19.06
CA GLU A 431 -2.01 25.19 17.87
C GLU A 431 -0.87 26.15 18.19
#